data_AF-A0A5N9DVI3-F1
#
_entry.id   AF-A0A5N9DVI3-F1
#
_cell.length_a   1.000
_cell.length_b   1.000
_cell.length_c   1.000
_cell.angle_alpha   90.00
_cell.angle_beta   90.00
_cell.angle_gamma   90.00
#
_symmetry.space_group_name_H-M   'P 1'
#
loop_
_entity.id
_entity.type
_entity.pdbx_description
1 polymer ?
#
loop_
_entity_poly.entity_id
_entity_poly.type
_entity_poly.pdbx_seq_one_letter_code
_entity_poly.pdbx_strand_id
1 'polypeptide(L)'
;MTTVRQMFALQELDIILDRVLHNHAKAEYELNNGDSIPTLESELERDAELLLESELQQKATKLEAESQKERSETLNSQLYGGEITNPRDLESLEKEASNVLKLVEQQEAVLSEISAKIEEAHNKKTELESQLGEAKAAWQVRQSELKAQLKKLNAERAGFEGQRSKLAEGLDPTSLQRYE
;
A
#
# COMPACT_ATOMS: atom_id res chain seq x y z
N MET A 1 -45.88 -43.71 7.89
CA MET A 1 -45.67 -43.16 9.25
C MET A 1 -44.23 -42.73 9.37
N THR A 2 -44.01 -41.45 9.68
CA THR A 2 -42.70 -40.88 9.96
C THR A 2 -42.20 -41.37 11.31
N THR A 3 -40.96 -41.84 11.36
CA THR A 3 -40.32 -42.24 12.61
C THR A 3 -39.51 -41.09 13.19
N VAL A 4 -39.36 -41.04 14.52
CA VAL A 4 -38.49 -40.06 15.22
C VAL A 4 -37.07 -40.09 14.67
N ARG A 5 -36.58 -41.27 14.31
CA ARG A 5 -35.26 -41.47 13.70
C ARG A 5 -35.11 -40.77 12.35
N GLN A 6 -36.15 -40.76 11.52
CA GLN A 6 -36.12 -40.07 10.22
C GLN A 6 -36.16 -38.55 10.38
N MET A 7 -36.92 -38.03 11.35
CA MET A 7 -36.94 -36.60 11.68
C MET A 7 -35.61 -36.12 12.25
N PHE A 8 -35.00 -36.92 13.13
CA PHE A 8 -33.68 -36.61 13.66
C PHE A 8 -32.60 -36.59 12.56
N ALA A 9 -32.63 -37.55 11.63
CA ALA A 9 -31.71 -37.55 10.49
C ALA A 9 -31.91 -36.34 9.55
N LEU A 10 -33.15 -35.86 9.39
CA LEU A 10 -33.44 -34.63 8.63
C LEU A 10 -32.83 -33.40 9.33
N GLN A 11 -33.00 -33.31 10.65
CA GLN A 11 -32.42 -32.24 11.46
C GLN A 11 -30.88 -32.23 11.44
N GLU A 12 -30.24 -33.40 11.50
CA GLU A 12 -28.78 -33.49 11.36
C GLU A 12 -28.30 -32.97 10.00
N LEU A 13 -29.03 -33.30 8.92
CA LEU A 13 -28.72 -32.78 7.58
C LEU A 13 -28.89 -31.26 7.50
N ASP A 14 -29.95 -30.71 8.10
CA ASP A 14 -30.19 -29.26 8.12
C ASP A 14 -29.09 -28.51 8.90
N ILE A 15 -28.67 -29.02 10.05
CA ILE A 15 -27.55 -28.44 10.83
C ILE A 15 -26.23 -28.46 10.02
N ILE A 16 -25.98 -29.56 9.28
CA ILE A 16 -24.81 -29.67 8.42
C ILE A 16 -24.90 -28.66 7.26
N LEU A 17 -26.07 -28.54 6.62
CA LEU A 17 -26.32 -27.58 5.54
C LEU A 17 -26.10 -26.14 6.00
N ASP A 18 -26.62 -25.77 7.17
CA ASP A 18 -26.41 -24.45 7.77
C ASP A 18 -24.93 -24.14 7.98
N ARG A 19 -24.17 -25.12 8.48
CA ARG A 19 -22.72 -24.98 8.66
C ARG A 19 -22.00 -24.79 7.32
N VAL A 20 -22.38 -25.56 6.30
CA VAL A 20 -21.79 -25.45 4.95
C VAL A 20 -22.11 -24.08 4.35
N LEU A 21 -23.35 -23.60 4.48
CA LEU A 21 -23.78 -22.27 4.04
C LEU A 21 -23.01 -21.15 4.75
N HIS A 22 -22.87 -21.24 6.07
CA HIS A 22 -22.09 -20.27 6.83
C HIS A 22 -20.63 -20.21 6.38
N ASN A 23 -20.00 -21.37 6.19
CA ASN A 23 -18.62 -21.46 5.71
C ASN A 23 -18.47 -20.94 4.27
N HIS A 24 -19.47 -21.18 3.42
CA HIS A 24 -19.50 -20.65 2.05
C HIS A 24 -19.57 -19.13 2.07
N ALA A 25 -20.52 -18.55 2.81
CA ALA A 25 -20.68 -17.11 2.93
C ALA A 25 -19.42 -16.45 3.50
N LYS A 26 -18.76 -17.08 4.48
CA LYS A 26 -17.48 -16.60 5.02
C LYS A 26 -16.38 -16.59 3.96
N ALA A 27 -16.24 -17.68 3.18
CA ALA A 27 -15.23 -17.77 2.14
C ALA A 27 -15.49 -16.79 0.98
N GLU A 28 -16.75 -16.56 0.60
CA GLU A 28 -17.11 -15.53 -0.38
C GLU A 28 -16.85 -14.11 0.14
N TYR A 29 -17.17 -13.85 1.41
CA TYR A 29 -16.90 -12.56 2.03
C TYR A 29 -15.40 -12.26 2.04
N GLU A 30 -14.59 -13.24 2.43
CA GLU A 30 -13.13 -13.12 2.41
C GLU A 30 -12.63 -12.87 0.98
N LEU A 31 -13.10 -13.63 -0.01
CA LEU A 31 -12.70 -13.47 -1.40
C LEU A 31 -13.00 -12.08 -1.98
N ASN A 32 -14.09 -11.46 -1.54
CA ASN A 32 -14.53 -10.15 -2.04
C ASN A 32 -13.93 -8.96 -1.27
N ASN A 33 -13.58 -9.13 0.01
CA ASN A 33 -13.18 -8.01 0.90
C ASN A 33 -11.80 -8.17 1.53
N GLY A 34 -11.14 -9.32 1.39
CA GLY A 34 -9.87 -9.64 2.03
C GLY A 34 -8.65 -8.98 1.39
N ASP A 35 -8.84 -8.04 0.48
CA ASP A 35 -7.76 -7.45 -0.30
C ASP A 35 -7.19 -6.19 0.36
N SER A 36 -5.97 -6.28 0.88
CA SER A 36 -5.18 -5.14 1.39
C SER A 36 -4.28 -4.51 0.31
N ILE A 37 -4.33 -5.01 -0.93
CA ILE A 37 -3.55 -4.47 -2.06
C ILE A 37 -3.93 -3.01 -2.35
N PRO A 38 -5.22 -2.60 -2.40
CA PRO A 38 -5.58 -1.23 -2.77
C PRO A 38 -5.02 -0.18 -1.80
N THR A 39 -4.94 -0.50 -0.51
CA THR A 39 -4.37 0.41 0.49
C THR A 39 -2.86 0.58 0.29
N LEU A 40 -2.14 -0.52 0.06
CA LEU A 40 -0.71 -0.49 -0.21
C LEU A 40 -0.39 0.21 -1.55
N GLU A 41 -1.22 0.04 -2.58
CA GLU A 41 -1.08 0.74 -3.86
C GLU A 41 -1.28 2.24 -3.70
N SER A 42 -2.29 2.66 -2.92
CA SER A 42 -2.52 4.08 -2.65
C SER A 42 -1.39 4.72 -1.83
N GLU A 43 -0.84 4.00 -0.84
CA GLU A 43 0.31 4.46 -0.08
C GLU A 43 1.55 4.61 -0.97
N LEU A 44 1.79 3.63 -1.85
CA LEU A 44 2.90 3.67 -2.81
C LEU A 44 2.77 4.84 -3.78
N GLU A 45 1.58 5.09 -4.32
CA GLU A 45 1.32 6.21 -5.23
C GLU A 45 1.60 7.55 -4.55
N ARG A 46 1.08 7.74 -3.34
CA ARG A 46 1.32 8.95 -2.55
C ARG A 46 2.80 9.18 -2.25
N ASP A 47 3.52 8.13 -1.86
CA ASP A 47 4.94 8.23 -1.54
C ASP A 47 5.78 8.48 -2.81
N ALA A 48 5.35 7.97 -3.97
CA ALA A 48 5.97 8.27 -5.26
C ALA A 48 5.77 9.74 -5.68
N GLU A 49 4.61 10.33 -5.42
CA GLU A 49 4.35 11.75 -5.66
C GLU A 49 5.25 12.64 -4.77
N LEU A 50 5.34 12.34 -3.48
CA LEU A 50 6.19 13.08 -2.54
C LEU A 50 7.67 12.99 -2.90
N LEU A 51 8.11 11.83 -3.39
CA LEU A 51 9.47 11.64 -3.88
C LEU A 51 9.74 12.53 -5.10
N LEU A 52 8.82 12.56 -6.07
CA LEU A 52 8.96 13.39 -7.26
C LEU A 52 9.00 14.89 -6.92
N GLU A 53 8.16 15.33 -5.98
CA GLU A 53 8.20 16.71 -5.47
C GLU A 53 9.57 17.03 -4.84
N SER A 54 10.10 16.12 -4.02
CA SER A 54 11.40 16.29 -3.36
C SER A 54 12.55 16.33 -4.38
N GLU A 55 12.52 15.50 -5.41
CA GLU A 55 13.51 15.51 -6.50
C GLU A 55 13.46 16.80 -7.33
N LEU A 56 12.27 17.34 -7.57
CA LEU A 56 12.11 18.64 -8.22
C LEU A 56 12.66 19.78 -7.35
N GLN A 57 12.38 19.75 -6.05
CA GLN A 57 12.92 20.72 -5.10
C GLN A 57 14.45 20.66 -5.04
N GLN A 58 15.03 19.45 -5.05
CA GLN A 58 16.49 19.25 -5.10
C GLN A 58 17.09 19.90 -6.35
N LYS A 59 16.49 19.68 -7.52
CA LYS A 59 16.96 20.27 -8.79
C LYS A 59 16.90 21.79 -8.76
N ALA A 60 15.79 22.36 -8.29
CA ALA A 60 15.64 23.81 -8.17
C ALA A 60 16.70 24.41 -7.22
N THR A 61 16.85 23.83 -6.03
CA THR A 61 17.84 24.27 -5.04
C THR A 61 19.27 24.15 -5.58
N LYS A 62 19.56 23.11 -6.36
CA LYS A 62 20.88 22.91 -6.97
C LYS A 62 21.22 23.99 -7.99
N LEU A 63 20.26 24.36 -8.84
CA LEU A 63 20.44 25.45 -9.80
C LEU A 63 20.68 26.80 -9.09
N GLU A 64 19.96 27.07 -8.00
CA GLU A 64 20.18 28.26 -7.19
C GLU A 64 21.56 28.27 -6.52
N ALA A 65 21.99 27.12 -5.99
CA ALA A 65 23.30 26.98 -5.38
C ALA A 65 24.44 27.17 -6.39
N GLU A 66 24.30 26.63 -7.61
CA GLU A 66 25.26 26.84 -8.70
C GLU A 66 25.38 28.33 -9.05
N SER A 67 24.26 29.05 -9.16
CA SER A 67 24.27 30.50 -9.42
C SER A 67 24.95 31.31 -8.30
N GLN A 68 24.69 30.97 -7.03
CA GLN A 68 25.37 31.64 -5.91
C GLN A 68 26.86 31.32 -5.85
N LYS A 69 27.24 30.10 -6.23
CA LYS A 69 28.65 29.69 -6.32
C LYS A 69 29.39 30.46 -7.41
N GLU A 70 28.83 30.57 -8.62
CA GLU A 70 29.39 31.39 -9.69
C GLU A 70 29.55 32.86 -9.27
N ARG A 71 28.56 33.41 -8.56
CA ARG A 71 28.64 34.76 -7.98
C ARG A 71 29.75 34.87 -6.94
N SER A 72 29.89 33.87 -6.07
CA SER A 72 30.95 33.83 -5.05
C SER A 72 32.34 33.78 -5.70
N GLU A 73 32.51 33.00 -6.76
CA GLU A 73 33.77 32.89 -7.51
C GLU A 73 34.11 34.23 -8.18
N THR A 74 33.11 34.88 -8.80
CA THR A 74 33.27 36.20 -9.42
C THR A 74 33.69 37.27 -8.41
N LEU A 75 33.02 37.33 -7.26
CA LEU A 75 33.35 38.29 -6.19
C LEU A 75 34.74 38.01 -5.60
N ASN A 76 35.11 36.75 -5.40
CA ASN A 76 36.47 36.39 -4.95
C ASN A 76 37.53 36.79 -5.98
N SER A 77 37.29 36.57 -7.28
CA SER A 77 38.20 37.02 -8.33
C SER A 77 38.36 38.54 -8.32
N GLN A 78 37.31 39.32 -8.09
CA GLN A 78 37.40 40.78 -7.98
C GLN A 78 38.16 41.23 -6.72
N LEU A 79 37.95 40.53 -5.59
CA LEU A 79 38.61 40.83 -4.31
C LEU A 79 40.13 40.63 -4.39
N TYR A 80 40.55 39.51 -4.98
CA TYR A 80 41.95 39.09 -5.05
C TYR A 80 42.65 39.44 -6.36
N GLY A 81 41.90 39.89 -7.38
CA GLY A 81 42.42 40.26 -8.70
C GLY A 81 43.08 41.64 -8.75
N GLY A 82 42.93 42.46 -7.71
CA GLY A 82 43.55 43.78 -7.62
C GLY A 82 42.91 44.86 -8.50
N GLU A 83 41.73 44.60 -9.07
CA GLU A 83 40.98 45.56 -9.90
C GLU A 83 40.42 46.74 -9.09
N ILE A 84 40.12 46.52 -7.80
CA ILE A 84 39.59 47.53 -6.89
C ILE A 84 40.72 48.09 -6.04
N THR A 85 41.01 49.38 -6.22
CA THR A 85 42.09 50.09 -5.50
C THR A 85 41.58 51.05 -4.44
N ASN A 86 40.26 51.30 -4.39
CA ASN A 86 39.63 52.17 -3.41
C ASN A 86 39.31 51.38 -2.12
N PRO A 87 39.85 51.77 -0.95
CA PRO A 87 39.67 51.03 0.30
C PRO A 87 38.21 50.91 0.75
N ARG A 88 37.35 51.90 0.43
CA ARG A 88 35.92 51.84 0.81
C ARG A 88 35.12 50.83 -0.02
N ASP A 89 35.49 50.69 -1.29
CA ASP A 89 34.85 49.75 -2.21
C ASP A 89 35.33 48.32 -1.92
N LEU A 90 36.58 48.18 -1.47
CA LEU A 90 37.17 46.91 -1.05
C LEU A 90 36.49 46.35 0.22
N GLU A 91 36.26 47.18 1.24
CA GLU A 91 35.52 46.77 2.46
C GLU A 91 34.07 46.37 2.13
N SER A 92 33.45 47.04 1.15
CA SER A 92 32.09 46.71 0.70
C SER A 92 32.06 45.37 -0.03
N LEU A 93 33.06 45.10 -0.88
CA LEU A 93 33.21 43.83 -1.60
C LEU A 93 33.50 42.66 -0.65
N GLU A 94 34.35 42.86 0.38
CA GLU A 94 34.64 41.85 1.40
C GLU A 94 33.36 41.40 2.13
N LYS A 95 32.50 42.37 2.50
CA LYS A 95 31.22 42.08 3.14
C LYS A 95 30.28 41.32 2.21
N GLU A 96 30.21 41.70 0.94
CA GLU A 96 29.38 41.01 -0.04
C GLU A 96 29.87 39.58 -0.28
N ALA A 97 31.17 39.37 -0.49
CA ALA A 97 31.77 38.05 -0.66
C ALA A 97 31.52 37.15 0.56
N SER A 98 31.70 37.69 1.78
CA SER A 98 31.41 36.94 3.02
C SER A 98 29.93 36.55 3.14
N ASN A 99 29.01 37.43 2.75
CA ASN A 99 27.58 37.14 2.79
C ASN A 99 27.18 36.08 1.76
N VAL A 100 27.69 36.17 0.54
CA VAL A 100 27.43 35.17 -0.51
C VAL A 100 28.02 33.81 -0.11
N LEU A 101 29.20 33.77 0.48
CA LEU A 101 29.82 32.52 0.94
C LEU A 101 28.97 31.84 2.03
N LYS A 102 28.42 32.60 2.99
CA LYS A 102 27.48 32.05 3.99
C LYS A 102 26.21 31.50 3.36
N LEU A 103 25.69 32.15 2.30
CA LEU A 103 24.51 31.67 1.59
C LEU A 103 24.81 30.36 0.85
N VAL A 104 25.99 30.24 0.23
CA VAL A 104 26.45 28.99 -0.41
C VAL A 104 26.54 27.86 0.61
N GLU A 105 27.18 28.08 1.76
CA GLU A 105 27.26 27.08 2.84
C GLU A 105 25.87 26.64 3.34
N GLN A 106 24.93 27.58 3.49
CA GLN A 106 23.55 27.28 3.88
C GLN A 106 22.84 26.44 2.81
N GLN A 107 23.01 26.77 1.53
CA GLN A 107 22.40 26.03 0.43
C GLN A 107 22.98 24.61 0.30
N GLU A 108 24.29 24.44 0.51
CA GLU A 108 24.93 23.12 0.54
C GLU A 108 24.39 22.26 1.69
N ALA A 109 24.19 22.84 2.88
CA ALA A 109 23.57 22.14 4.00
C ALA A 109 22.13 21.70 3.67
N VAL A 110 21.31 22.59 3.11
CA VAL A 110 19.93 22.28 2.68
C VAL A 110 19.91 21.20 1.59
N LEU A 111 20.82 21.25 0.61
CA LEU A 111 20.93 20.22 -0.41
C LEU A 111 21.30 18.86 0.17
N SER A 112 22.17 18.82 1.17
CA SER A 112 22.52 17.58 1.88
C SER A 112 21.31 17.00 2.61
N GLU A 113 20.52 17.83 3.30
CA GLU A 113 19.29 17.40 3.97
C GLU A 113 18.23 16.89 2.99
N ILE A 114 18.02 17.58 1.87
CA ILE A 114 17.08 17.14 0.82
C ILE A 114 17.53 15.79 0.24
N SER A 115 18.83 15.62 0.00
CA SER A 115 19.37 14.37 -0.53
C SER A 115 19.16 13.20 0.43
N ALA A 116 19.36 13.41 1.73
CA ALA A 116 19.09 12.41 2.75
C ALA A 116 17.59 12.01 2.79
N LYS A 117 16.68 12.99 2.68
CA LYS A 117 15.23 12.73 2.62
C LYS A 117 14.83 11.95 1.38
N ILE A 118 15.42 12.26 0.21
CA ILE A 118 15.18 11.53 -1.04
C ILE A 118 15.66 10.07 -0.90
N GLU A 119 16.84 9.84 -0.32
CA GLU A 119 17.35 8.50 -0.09
C GLU A 119 16.45 7.69 0.86
N GLU A 120 15.99 8.31 1.96
CA GLU A 120 15.04 7.68 2.87
C GLU A 120 13.71 7.35 2.18
N ALA A 121 13.20 8.25 1.35
CA ALA A 121 11.97 8.03 0.58
C ALA A 121 12.12 6.92 -0.48
N HIS A 122 13.26 6.85 -1.17
CA HIS A 122 13.58 5.72 -2.08
C HIS A 122 13.59 4.39 -1.32
N ASN A 123 14.25 4.33 -0.16
CA ASN A 123 14.29 3.12 0.65
C ASN A 123 12.88 2.69 1.08
N LYS A 124 12.05 3.62 1.57
CA LYS A 124 10.65 3.33 1.92
C LYS A 124 9.84 2.84 0.74
N LYS A 125 10.00 3.47 -0.43
CA LYS A 125 9.33 3.04 -1.66
C LYS A 125 9.73 1.60 -2.03
N THR A 126 11.03 1.28 -2.02
CA THR A 126 11.48 -0.09 -2.34
C THR A 126 10.94 -1.13 -1.37
N GLU A 127 10.85 -0.79 -0.08
CA GLU A 127 10.25 -1.65 0.94
C GLU A 127 8.76 -1.87 0.68
N LEU A 128 8.00 -0.80 0.41
CA LEU A 128 6.58 -0.88 0.07
C LEU A 128 6.33 -1.68 -1.22
N GLU A 129 7.15 -1.50 -2.25
CA GLU A 129 7.07 -2.29 -3.49
C GLU A 129 7.29 -3.78 -3.22
N SER A 130 8.25 -4.13 -2.35
CA SER A 130 8.48 -5.52 -1.95
C SER A 130 7.29 -6.08 -1.18
N GLN A 131 6.79 -5.35 -0.18
CA GLN A 131 5.63 -5.76 0.62
C GLN A 131 4.38 -5.93 -0.24
N LEU A 132 4.17 -5.03 -1.21
CA LEU A 132 3.08 -5.13 -2.17
C LEU A 132 3.22 -6.38 -3.05
N GLY A 133 4.43 -6.70 -3.50
CA GLY A 133 4.72 -7.91 -4.26
C GLY A 133 4.41 -9.18 -3.46
N GLU A 134 4.86 -9.24 -2.20
CA GLU A 134 4.59 -10.36 -1.30
C GLU A 134 3.09 -10.48 -0.99
N ALA A 135 2.41 -9.38 -0.70
CA ALA A 135 0.97 -9.34 -0.46
C ALA A 135 0.18 -9.82 -1.68
N LYS A 136 0.56 -9.38 -2.90
CA LYS A 136 -0.05 -9.83 -4.16
C LYS A 136 0.12 -11.34 -4.36
N ALA A 137 1.32 -11.86 -4.13
CA ALA A 137 1.59 -13.28 -4.26
C ALA A 137 0.79 -14.11 -3.23
N ALA A 138 0.81 -13.69 -1.97
CA ALA A 138 0.06 -14.33 -0.89
C ALA A 138 -1.46 -14.30 -1.17
N TRP A 139 -1.98 -13.16 -1.62
CA TRP A 139 -3.38 -13.00 -1.98
C TRP A 139 -3.77 -13.90 -3.15
N GLN A 140 -2.94 -14.01 -4.19
CA GLN A 140 -3.20 -14.89 -5.32
C GLN A 140 -3.28 -16.37 -4.88
N VAL A 141 -2.37 -16.81 -4.02
CA VAL A 141 -2.43 -18.16 -3.42
C VAL A 141 -3.72 -18.32 -2.63
N ARG A 142 -4.03 -17.38 -1.73
CA ARG A 142 -5.24 -17.41 -0.91
C ARG A 142 -6.52 -17.42 -1.73
N GLN A 143 -6.56 -16.64 -2.81
CA GLN A 143 -7.68 -16.60 -3.74
C GLN A 143 -7.92 -17.97 -4.40
N SER A 144 -6.84 -18.67 -4.77
CA SER A 144 -6.93 -20.01 -5.34
C SER A 144 -7.45 -21.04 -4.33
N GLU A 145 -7.00 -20.95 -3.07
CA GLU A 145 -7.48 -21.79 -1.98
C GLU A 145 -8.96 -21.55 -1.69
N LEU A 146 -9.38 -20.29 -1.60
CA LEU A 146 -10.77 -19.90 -1.36
C LEU A 146 -11.68 -20.38 -2.50
N LYS A 147 -11.26 -20.22 -3.76
CA LYS A 147 -12.00 -20.74 -4.92
C LYS A 147 -12.14 -22.28 -4.89
N ALA A 148 -11.07 -22.99 -4.53
CA ALA A 148 -11.10 -24.43 -4.37
C ALA A 148 -12.02 -24.86 -3.20
N GLN A 149 -11.96 -24.14 -2.09
CA GLN A 149 -12.82 -24.34 -0.93
C GLN A 149 -14.29 -24.12 -1.27
N LEU A 150 -14.64 -23.03 -1.97
CA LEU A 150 -16.01 -22.76 -2.43
C LEU A 150 -16.52 -23.85 -3.36
N LYS A 151 -15.69 -24.34 -4.29
CA LYS A 151 -16.06 -25.46 -5.16
C LYS A 151 -16.38 -26.73 -4.35
N LYS A 152 -15.57 -27.03 -3.32
CA LYS A 152 -15.79 -28.17 -2.43
C LYS A 152 -17.06 -28.01 -1.61
N LEU A 153 -17.26 -26.85 -0.98
CA LEU A 153 -18.46 -26.54 -0.19
C LEU A 153 -19.74 -26.60 -1.03
N ASN A 154 -19.70 -26.14 -2.29
CA ASN A 154 -20.83 -26.25 -3.21
C ASN A 154 -21.16 -27.70 -3.57
N ALA A 155 -20.14 -28.54 -3.78
CA ALA A 155 -20.35 -29.96 -4.03
C ALA A 155 -20.91 -30.69 -2.80
N GLU A 156 -20.38 -30.39 -1.61
CA GLU A 156 -20.89 -30.91 -0.33
C GLU A 156 -22.34 -30.50 -0.11
N ARG A 157 -22.65 -29.22 -0.31
CA ARG A 157 -24.01 -28.66 -0.23
C ARG A 157 -24.98 -29.40 -1.14
N ALA A 158 -24.66 -29.53 -2.43
CA ALA A 158 -25.51 -30.23 -3.39
C ALA A 158 -25.72 -31.70 -2.99
N GLY A 159 -24.69 -32.35 -2.42
CA GLY A 159 -24.78 -33.70 -1.88
C GLY A 159 -25.76 -33.79 -0.70
N PHE A 160 -25.66 -32.90 0.28
CA PHE A 160 -26.54 -32.87 1.44
C PHE A 160 -27.97 -32.43 1.09
N GLU A 161 -28.16 -31.46 0.20
CA GLU A 161 -29.48 -31.07 -0.33
C GLU A 161 -30.16 -32.25 -1.05
N GLY A 162 -29.39 -33.01 -1.84
CA GLY A 162 -29.90 -34.23 -2.49
C GLY A 162 -30.26 -35.34 -1.49
N GLN A 163 -29.50 -35.49 -0.41
CA GLN A 163 -29.84 -36.42 0.68
C GLN A 163 -31.09 -35.96 1.44
N ARG A 164 -31.20 -34.66 1.73
CA ARG A 164 -32.37 -34.04 2.38
C ARG A 164 -33.64 -34.25 1.55
N SER A 165 -33.60 -33.98 0.25
CA SER A 165 -34.74 -34.17 -0.66
C SER A 165 -35.22 -35.62 -0.68
N LYS A 166 -34.29 -36.58 -0.84
CA LYS A 166 -34.62 -38.01 -0.82
C LYS A 166 -35.21 -38.46 0.52
N LEU A 167 -34.70 -37.92 1.63
CA LEU A 167 -35.23 -38.22 2.94
C LEU A 167 -36.65 -37.65 3.09
N ALA A 168 -36.85 -36.39 2.69
CA ALA A 168 -38.13 -35.67 2.76
C ALA A 168 -39.24 -36.31 1.91
N GLU A 169 -38.92 -36.80 0.70
CA GLU A 169 -39.86 -37.54 -0.15
C GLU A 169 -40.44 -38.80 0.52
N GLY A 170 -39.70 -39.40 1.46
CA GLY A 170 -40.13 -40.57 2.22
C GLY A 170 -40.90 -40.25 3.52
N LEU A 171 -41.10 -38.97 3.86
CA LEU A 171 -41.74 -38.55 5.11
C LEU A 171 -43.25 -38.30 4.91
N ASP A 172 -44.01 -38.44 6.00
CA ASP A 172 -45.41 -38.00 6.01
C ASP A 172 -45.48 -36.47 5.85
N PRO A 173 -46.27 -35.94 4.90
CA PRO A 173 -46.35 -34.50 4.62
C PRO A 173 -46.76 -33.66 5.84
N THR A 174 -47.65 -34.19 6.68
CA THR A 174 -48.17 -33.48 7.87
C THR A 174 -47.08 -33.32 8.92
N SER A 175 -46.23 -34.34 9.07
CA SER A 175 -45.12 -34.31 10.01
C SER A 175 -43.97 -33.43 9.51
N LEU A 176 -43.72 -33.42 8.19
CA LEU A 176 -42.73 -32.53 7.57
C LEU A 176 -43.12 -31.07 7.72
N GLN A 177 -44.39 -30.72 7.46
CA GLN A 177 -44.91 -29.36 7.59
C GLN A 177 -44.88 -28.82 9.04
N ARG A 178 -44.87 -29.70 10.05
CA ARG A 178 -44.73 -29.29 11.46
C ARG A 178 -43.27 -29.07 11.87
N TYR A 179 -42.33 -29.63 11.10
CA TYR A 179 -40.91 -29.55 11.35
C TYR A 179 -40.28 -28.34 10.66
N GLU A 180 -40.67 -28.07 9.40
CA GLU A 180 -40.29 -26.88 8.64
C GLU A 180 -40.87 -25.59 9.22
#